data_AF-A0A820PKB8-F1
#
_entry.id   AF-A0A820PKB8-F1
#
_cell.length_a   1.000
_cell.length_b   1.000
_cell.length_c   1.000
_cell.angle_alpha   90.00
_cell.angle_beta   90.00
_cell.angle_gamma   90.00
#
_symmetry.space_group_name_H-M   'P 1'
#
loop_
_entity.id
_entity.type
_entity.pdbx_description
1 polymer ?
#
loop_
_entity_poly.entity_id
_entity_poly.type
_entity_poly.pdbx_seq_one_letter_code
_entity_poly.pdbx_strand_id
1 'polypeptide(L)'
;TCCSGCKLLPSGYPCRESRNTCDVPEFCNGVSPQCPEDDNLTDGSSCHDDGICFHGMCVGAQQQCIDLWGPDSKIAHDSCYINFNPSGSMTGHCGYDSRLNKYIPCFDK
;
A
#
# COMPACT_ATOMS: atom_id res chain seq x y z
N THR A 1 -17.89 15.67 -6.01
CA THR A 1 -18.80 16.51 -5.20
C THR A 1 -20.20 15.91 -5.29
N CYS A 2 -21.09 16.13 -4.30
CA CYS A 2 -22.44 15.54 -4.29
C CYS A 2 -23.56 16.53 -4.68
N CYS A 3 -23.22 17.56 -5.45
CA CYS A 3 -24.16 18.58 -5.90
C CYS A 3 -23.90 18.90 -7.37
N SER A 4 -24.98 18.91 -8.17
CA SER A 4 -24.94 19.28 -9.57
C SER A 4 -26.19 20.07 -9.93
N GLY A 5 -26.03 21.20 -10.62
CA GLY A 5 -27.15 22.07 -11.00
C GLY A 5 -28.00 22.55 -9.81
N CYS A 6 -27.34 22.95 -8.71
CA CYS A 6 -28.00 23.37 -7.46
C CYS A 6 -28.95 22.32 -6.84
N LYS A 7 -28.76 21.04 -7.18
CA LYS A 7 -29.51 19.91 -6.62
C LYS A 7 -28.55 18.89 -6.04
N LEU A 8 -28.95 18.28 -4.93
CA LEU A 8 -28.23 17.15 -4.35
C LEU A 8 -28.32 15.95 -5.30
N LEU A 9 -27.20 15.25 -5.46
CA LEU A 9 -27.16 13.97 -6.17
C LEU A 9 -27.85 12.90 -5.31
N PRO A 10 -28.51 11.90 -5.92
CA PRO A 10 -29.20 10.85 -5.19
C PRO A 10 -28.22 9.98 -4.38
N SER A 11 -28.74 9.28 -3.37
CA SER A 11 -27.96 8.29 -2.62
C SER A 11 -27.42 7.19 -3.55
N GLY A 12 -26.16 6.81 -3.37
CA GLY A 12 -25.48 5.83 -4.22
C GLY A 12 -24.84 6.41 -5.49
N TYR A 13 -24.89 7.72 -5.72
CA TYR A 13 -24.15 8.34 -6.82
C TYR A 13 -22.65 8.38 -6.50
N PRO A 14 -21.75 7.85 -7.34
CA PRO A 14 -20.30 7.82 -7.04
C PRO A 14 -19.74 9.24 -7.02
N CYS A 15 -19.08 9.61 -5.91
CA CYS A 15 -18.48 10.93 -5.76
C CYS A 15 -16.96 10.92 -5.66
N ARG A 16 -16.36 9.75 -5.38
CA ARG A 16 -14.93 9.49 -5.48
C ARG A 16 -14.71 8.04 -5.92
N GLU A 17 -13.79 7.84 -6.86
CA GLU A 17 -13.35 6.51 -7.25
C GLU A 17 -12.24 6.01 -6.31
N SER A 18 -12.12 4.69 -6.23
CA SER A 18 -11.00 4.04 -5.56
C SER A 18 -9.70 4.33 -6.32
N ARG A 19 -8.66 4.75 -5.60
CA ARG A 19 -7.34 5.11 -6.15
C ARG A 19 -6.41 3.92 -6.26
N ASN A 20 -6.59 2.89 -5.42
CA ASN A 20 -5.75 1.71 -5.35
C ASN A 20 -6.52 0.52 -4.77
N THR A 21 -5.91 -0.66 -4.72
CA THR A 21 -6.57 -1.89 -4.23
C THR A 21 -6.97 -1.90 -2.76
N CYS A 22 -6.45 -0.97 -1.96
CA CYS A 22 -6.73 -0.78 -0.55
C CYS A 22 -7.73 0.34 -0.25
N ASP A 23 -8.24 0.99 -1.28
CA ASP A 23 -9.09 2.16 -1.17
C ASP A 23 -10.53 1.81 -1.57
N VAL A 24 -11.54 2.33 -0.86
CA VAL A 24 -12.95 2.08 -1.18
C VAL A 24 -13.57 3.29 -1.88
N PRO A 25 -14.49 3.09 -2.84
CA PRO A 25 -15.19 4.22 -3.45
C PRO A 25 -16.25 4.80 -2.51
N GLU A 26 -16.40 6.12 -2.48
CA GLU A 26 -17.48 6.79 -1.77
C GLU A 26 -18.60 7.23 -2.70
N PHE A 27 -19.78 7.20 -2.11
CA PHE A 27 -21.03 7.51 -2.76
C PHE A 27 -21.76 8.61 -1.98
N CYS A 28 -22.45 9.47 -2.71
CA CYS A 28 -23.34 10.45 -2.13
C CYS A 28 -24.41 9.78 -1.27
N ASN A 29 -24.79 10.43 -0.17
CA ASN A 29 -25.84 9.95 0.72
C ASN A 29 -27.23 10.56 0.42
N GLY A 30 -27.32 11.48 -0.55
CA GLY A 30 -28.55 12.16 -0.92
C GLY A 30 -28.99 13.30 0.01
N VAL A 31 -28.24 13.58 1.08
CA VAL A 31 -28.61 14.59 2.10
C VAL A 31 -27.56 15.68 2.29
N SER A 32 -26.32 15.46 1.84
CA SER A 32 -25.23 16.43 1.91
C SER A 32 -24.69 16.76 0.50
N PRO A 33 -24.31 18.03 0.23
CA PRO A 33 -23.61 18.38 -1.01
C PRO A 33 -22.14 17.93 -1.02
N GLN A 34 -21.60 17.54 0.14
CA GLN A 34 -20.25 17.02 0.28
C GLN A 34 -20.24 15.49 0.09
N CYS A 35 -19.17 14.99 -0.53
CA CYS A 35 -18.88 13.56 -0.52
C CYS A 35 -18.53 13.15 0.93
N PRO A 36 -18.87 11.93 1.37
CA PRO A 36 -18.41 11.41 2.64
C PRO A 36 -16.89 11.50 2.82
N GLU A 37 -16.42 11.34 4.06
CA GLU A 37 -14.98 11.24 4.34
C GLU A 37 -14.36 10.06 3.58
N ASP A 38 -13.10 10.23 3.18
CA ASP A 38 -12.28 9.24 2.47
C ASP A 38 -12.01 8.06 3.41
N ASP A 39 -12.49 6.87 3.03
CA ASP A 39 -12.34 5.64 3.80
C ASP A 39 -11.52 4.61 3.01
N ASN A 40 -10.96 3.64 3.72
CA ASN A 40 -10.10 2.61 3.13
C ASN A 40 -10.51 1.22 3.58
N LEU A 41 -10.02 0.20 2.89
CA LEU A 41 -10.10 -1.16 3.40
C LEU A 41 -9.37 -1.24 4.74
N THR A 42 -9.92 -2.06 5.65
CA THR A 42 -9.35 -2.25 6.98
C THR A 42 -7.93 -2.81 6.87
N ASP A 43 -7.05 -2.33 7.75
CA ASP A 43 -5.69 -2.85 7.86
C ASP A 43 -5.67 -4.38 7.98
N GLY A 44 -4.79 -5.03 7.21
CA GLY A 44 -4.70 -6.49 7.10
C GLY A 44 -5.55 -7.10 5.98
N SER A 45 -6.43 -6.33 5.31
CA SER A 45 -7.11 -6.80 4.10
C SER A 45 -6.09 -7.16 3.03
N SER A 46 -6.28 -8.28 2.33
CA SER A 46 -5.37 -8.69 1.25
C SER A 46 -5.43 -7.72 0.06
N CYS A 47 -4.28 -7.40 -0.52
CA CYS A 47 -4.16 -6.61 -1.74
C CYS A 47 -2.98 -7.13 -2.55
N HIS A 48 -3.07 -7.19 -3.89
CA HIS A 48 -2.01 -7.62 -4.83
C HIS A 48 -1.10 -8.79 -4.38
N ASP A 49 -1.18 -9.96 -5.04
CA ASP A 49 -0.32 -11.13 -4.82
C ASP A 49 -0.17 -11.54 -3.33
N ASP A 50 0.82 -11.00 -2.63
CA ASP A 50 1.21 -11.27 -1.24
C ASP A 50 1.00 -10.08 -0.28
N GLY A 51 0.49 -8.95 -0.77
CA GLY A 51 0.36 -7.71 -0.01
C GLY A 51 -0.83 -7.67 0.96
N ILE A 52 -0.71 -6.77 1.93
CA ILE A 52 -1.79 -6.41 2.85
C ILE A 52 -1.99 -4.90 2.86
N CYS A 53 -3.22 -4.46 3.10
CA CYS A 53 -3.51 -3.04 3.28
C CYS A 53 -3.01 -2.58 4.64
N PHE A 54 -2.32 -1.44 4.66
CA PHE A 54 -1.91 -0.76 5.88
C PHE A 54 -1.96 0.75 5.64
N HIS A 55 -2.79 1.47 6.42
CA HIS A 55 -3.05 2.89 6.24
C HIS A 55 -3.46 3.28 4.79
N GLY A 56 -4.33 2.48 4.17
CA GLY A 56 -4.84 2.74 2.81
C GLY A 56 -3.84 2.48 1.67
N MET A 57 -2.67 1.93 1.99
CA MET A 57 -1.64 1.55 1.02
C MET A 57 -1.45 0.05 1.01
N CYS A 58 -1.23 -0.53 -0.18
CA CYS A 58 -0.89 -1.94 -0.29
C CYS A 58 0.59 -2.14 0.05
N VAL A 59 0.87 -2.75 1.20
CA VAL A 59 2.23 -3.11 1.62
C VAL A 59 2.51 -4.56 1.26
N GLY A 60 3.39 -4.75 0.28
CA GLY A 60 3.83 -6.06 -0.20
C GLY A 60 5.16 -5.91 -0.94
N ALA A 61 5.95 -6.98 -0.99
CA ALA A 61 7.28 -6.92 -1.61
C ALA A 61 7.19 -6.58 -3.10
N GLN A 62 6.20 -7.13 -3.80
CA GLN A 62 5.98 -6.87 -5.22
C GLN A 62 5.59 -5.42 -5.51
N GLN A 63 4.66 -4.85 -4.74
CA GLN A 63 4.25 -3.45 -4.90
C GLN A 63 5.42 -2.50 -4.61
N GLN A 64 6.22 -2.80 -3.57
CA GLN A 64 7.41 -2.01 -3.27
C GLN A 64 8.43 -2.03 -4.41
N CYS A 65 8.63 -3.18 -5.07
CA CYS A 65 9.47 -3.24 -6.26
C CYS A 65 8.92 -2.34 -7.38
N ILE A 66 7.61 -2.40 -7.64
CA ILE A 66 6.94 -1.60 -8.67
C ILE A 66 7.08 -0.09 -8.41
N ASP A 67 6.89 0.34 -7.17
CA ASP A 67 6.96 1.75 -6.80
C ASP A 67 8.39 2.32 -6.93
N LEU A 68 9.40 1.50 -6.65
CA LEU A 68 10.81 1.90 -6.73
C LEU A 68 11.37 1.84 -8.15
N TRP A 69 10.99 0.81 -8.93
CA TRP A 69 11.68 0.44 -10.17
C TRP A 69 10.78 0.45 -11.42
N GLY A 70 9.46 0.62 -11.26
CA GLY A 70 8.50 0.69 -12.36
C GLY A 70 7.66 -0.59 -12.55
N PRO A 71 6.62 -0.53 -13.41
CA PRO A 71 5.56 -1.55 -13.50
C PRO A 71 6.01 -2.95 -13.90
N ASP A 72 7.12 -3.08 -14.63
CA ASP A 72 7.65 -4.38 -15.08
C ASP A 72 8.56 -5.07 -14.07
N SER A 73 8.83 -4.41 -12.93
CA SER A 73 9.70 -4.96 -11.89
C SER A 73 9.04 -6.11 -11.14
N LYS A 74 9.86 -7.01 -10.59
CA LYS A 74 9.41 -8.21 -9.88
C LYS A 74 10.25 -8.44 -8.65
N ILE A 75 9.64 -9.06 -7.65
CA ILE A 75 10.40 -9.61 -6.52
C ILE A 75 11.47 -10.58 -7.02
N ALA A 76 12.54 -10.66 -6.24
CA ALA A 76 13.59 -11.64 -6.49
C ALA A 76 13.13 -13.05 -6.04
N HIS A 77 13.85 -14.07 -6.46
CA HIS A 77 13.64 -15.42 -5.94
C HIS A 77 14.01 -15.50 -4.45
N ASP A 78 13.36 -16.37 -3.67
CA ASP A 78 13.59 -16.53 -2.22
C ASP A 78 15.07 -16.72 -1.86
N SER A 79 15.83 -17.39 -2.73
CA SER A 79 17.28 -17.57 -2.57
C SER A 79 18.04 -16.25 -2.45
N CYS A 80 17.55 -15.15 -3.04
CA CYS A 80 18.16 -13.83 -2.88
C CYS A 80 18.03 -13.35 -1.43
N TYR A 81 16.84 -13.44 -0.85
CA TYR A 81 16.62 -13.06 0.54
C TYR A 81 17.39 -13.98 1.49
N ILE A 82 17.32 -15.30 1.28
CA ILE A 82 17.97 -16.32 2.13
C ILE A 82 19.49 -16.20 2.10
N ASN A 83 20.11 -15.96 0.93
CA ASN A 83 21.58 -15.97 0.83
C ASN A 83 22.22 -14.61 1.12
N PHE A 84 21.53 -13.50 0.80
CA PHE A 84 22.14 -12.17 0.92
C PHE A 84 21.75 -11.44 2.20
N ASN A 85 20.52 -11.56 2.70
CA ASN A 85 20.13 -10.83 3.91
C ASN A 85 20.91 -11.24 5.18
N PRO A 86 21.27 -12.53 5.36
CA PRO A 86 22.13 -12.94 6.47
C PRO A 86 23.59 -12.48 6.35
N SER A 87 24.01 -11.97 5.19
CA SER A 87 25.37 -11.46 5.02
C SER A 87 25.65 -10.22 5.88
N GLY A 88 24.61 -9.46 6.24
CA GLY A 88 24.75 -8.20 6.98
C GLY A 88 25.66 -7.23 6.23
N SER A 89 25.37 -7.02 4.94
CA SER A 89 26.13 -6.17 4.04
C SER A 89 25.23 -5.10 3.41
N MET A 90 25.81 -4.15 2.69
CA MET A 90 25.05 -3.05 2.06
C MET A 90 23.95 -3.52 1.11
N THR A 91 24.07 -4.71 0.51
CA THR A 91 23.10 -5.26 -0.45
C THR A 91 22.16 -6.30 0.17
N GLY A 92 22.27 -6.58 1.46
CA GLY A 92 21.40 -7.54 2.16
C GLY A 92 21.58 -7.46 3.67
N HIS A 93 20.56 -6.94 4.35
CA HIS A 93 20.60 -6.68 5.79
C HIS A 93 19.19 -6.50 6.40
N CYS A 94 19.09 -6.64 7.72
CA CYS A 94 17.89 -6.35 8.50
C CYS A 94 17.87 -4.94 9.12
N GLY A 95 18.83 -4.11 8.74
CA GLY A 95 18.92 -2.72 9.17
C GLY A 95 20.36 -2.25 9.25
N TYR A 96 20.53 -0.98 9.61
CA TYR A 96 21.83 -0.36 9.83
C TYR A 96 21.90 0.20 11.25
N ASP A 97 22.86 -0.28 12.06
CA ASP A 97 23.14 0.32 13.37
C ASP A 97 24.17 1.44 13.18
N SER A 98 23.71 2.69 13.28
CA SER A 98 24.55 3.87 13.14
C SER A 98 25.57 4.05 14.26
N ARG A 99 25.34 3.45 15.45
CA ARG A 99 26.26 3.55 16.59
C ARG A 99 27.45 2.60 16.41
N LEU A 100 27.19 1.45 15.80
CA LEU A 100 28.23 0.45 15.48
C LEU A 100 28.80 0.63 14.07
N ASN A 101 28.23 1.54 13.27
CA ASN A 101 28.55 1.77 11.87
C ASN A 101 28.54 0.46 11.07
N LYS A 102 27.48 -0.35 11.26
CA LYS A 102 27.42 -1.73 10.75
C LYS A 102 26.03 -2.11 10.28
N TYR A 103 25.97 -2.85 9.18
CA TYR A 103 24.76 -3.53 8.72
C TYR A 103 24.46 -4.77 9.58
N ILE A 104 23.21 -4.89 9.99
CA ILE A 104 22.74 -5.97 10.86
C ILE A 104 22.37 -7.17 9.97
N PRO A 105 23.01 -8.34 10.12
CA PRO A 105 22.61 -9.53 9.40
C PRO A 105 21.20 -9.95 9.84
N CYS A 106 20.40 -10.42 8.88
CA CYS A 106 19.15 -11.08 9.21
C CYS A 106 19.43 -12.48 9.75
N PHE A 107 18.73 -12.85 10.82
CA PHE A 107 18.67 -14.23 11.29
C PHE A 107 17.26 -14.73 11.07
N ASP A 108 17.12 -15.97 10.62
CA ASP A 108 15.81 -16.61 10.49
C ASP A 108 15.06 -16.56 11.83
N LYS A 109 13.74 -16.41 11.76
CA LYS A 109 12.86 -16.55 12.94
C LYS A 109 12.67 -18.02 13.29
#